data_AF-A0A3N5PJ32-F1
#
_entry.id   AF-A0A3N5PJ32-F1
#
_cell.length_a   1.000
_cell.length_b   1.000
_cell.length_c   1.000
_cell.angle_alpha   90.00
_cell.angle_beta   90.00
_cell.angle_gamma   90.00
#
_symmetry.space_group_name_H-M   'P 1'
#
loop_
_entity.id
_entity.type
_entity.pdbx_description
1 polymer ?
#
loop_
_entity_poly.entity_id
_entity_poly.type
_entity_poly.pdbx_seq_one_letter_code
_entity_poly.pdbx_strand_id
1 'polypeptide(L)'
;MANAYALHLAELADAELPAAVLRDFAELNTALTRVAPVGNETRIRASVQKMSPSEATEHAATIVKMYVALVSGLERAEPLKVVAAPRKPPRYLTGRP
;
A
#
# COMPACT_ATOMS: atom_id res chain seq x y z
N MET A 1 11.91 3.77 -12.38
CA MET A 1 11.22 4.68 -11.43
C MET A 1 10.08 5.42 -12.08
N ALA A 2 10.33 6.48 -12.87
CA ALA A 2 9.28 7.38 -13.36
C ALA A 2 8.14 6.66 -14.10
N ASN A 3 8.45 5.67 -14.94
CA ASN A 3 7.43 4.96 -15.71
C ASN A 3 6.52 4.08 -14.84
N ALA A 4 7.09 3.38 -13.85
CA ALA A 4 6.33 2.51 -12.94
C ALA A 4 5.38 3.32 -12.05
N TYR A 5 5.82 4.49 -11.58
CA TYR A 5 4.95 5.39 -10.81
C TYR A 5 3.83 5.98 -11.67
N ALA A 6 4.16 6.46 -12.88
CA ALA A 6 3.17 7.03 -13.79
C ALA A 6 2.08 6.03 -14.19
N LEU A 7 2.44 4.76 -14.42
CA LEU A 7 1.50 3.73 -14.89
C LEU A 7 0.64 3.11 -13.79
N HIS A 8 1.09 3.11 -12.54
CA HIS A 8 0.45 2.30 -11.49
C HIS A 8 0.02 3.10 -10.27
N LEU A 9 0.51 4.32 -10.08
CA LEU A 9 0.29 5.10 -8.86
C LEU A 9 -0.25 6.52 -9.13
N ALA A 10 -0.02 7.08 -10.32
CA ALA A 10 -0.45 8.44 -10.63
C ALA A 10 -1.97 8.61 -10.80
N GLU A 11 -2.70 7.53 -11.11
CA GLU A 11 -4.16 7.53 -11.27
C GLU A 11 -4.90 7.10 -9.99
N LEU A 12 -4.17 6.70 -8.95
CA LEU A 12 -4.77 6.18 -7.72
C LEU A 12 -5.38 7.34 -6.92
N ALA A 13 -6.67 7.26 -6.63
CA ALA A 13 -7.31 8.26 -5.78
C ALA A 13 -7.00 7.99 -4.31
N ASP A 14 -6.78 9.04 -3.50
CA ASP A 14 -6.48 8.89 -2.07
C ASP A 14 -7.53 8.04 -1.32
N ALA A 15 -8.79 8.05 -1.75
CA ALA A 15 -9.85 7.23 -1.15
C ALA A 15 -9.66 5.71 -1.34
N GLU A 16 -8.82 5.28 -2.27
CA GLU A 16 -8.56 3.88 -2.60
C GLU A 16 -7.40 3.30 -1.77
N LEU A 17 -6.70 4.14 -1.00
CA LEU A 17 -5.57 3.73 -0.17
C LEU A 17 -5.98 3.52 1.29
N PRO A 18 -5.54 2.41 1.92
CA PRO A 18 -5.69 2.23 3.36
C PRO A 18 -5.02 3.37 4.14
N ALA A 19 -5.64 3.77 5.25
CA ALA A 19 -5.15 4.85 6.10
C ALA A 19 -3.67 4.70 6.53
N ALA A 20 -3.19 3.46 6.65
CA ALA A 20 -1.82 3.13 7.02
C ALA A 20 -0.76 3.58 6.01
N VAL A 21 -1.11 3.77 4.73
CA VAL A 21 -0.17 4.15 3.66
C VAL A 21 -0.43 5.54 3.07
N LEU A 22 -1.55 6.18 3.42
CA LEU A 22 -1.95 7.49 2.89
C LEU A 22 -0.88 8.57 3.04
N ARG A 23 -0.30 8.70 4.23
CA ARG A 23 0.71 9.72 4.50
C ARG A 23 1.97 9.48 3.66
N ASP A 24 2.48 8.25 3.67
CA ASP A 24 3.69 7.87 2.93
C ASP A 24 3.46 8.06 1.41
N PHE A 25 2.23 7.84 0.91
CA PHE A 25 1.85 8.11 -0.48
C PHE A 25 1.79 9.60 -0.79
N ALA A 26 1.17 10.42 0.06
CA ALA A 26 1.08 11.87 -0.14
C ALA A 26 2.46 12.54 -0.17
N GLU A 27 3.37 12.11 0.71
CA GLU A 27 4.76 12.55 0.73
C GLU A 27 5.49 12.15 -0.56
N LEU A 28 5.34 10.89 -0.98
CA LEU A 28 5.92 10.39 -2.24
C LEU A 28 5.38 11.16 -3.46
N ASN A 29 4.08 11.40 -3.52
CA ASN A 29 3.44 12.12 -4.62
C ASN A 29 3.94 13.56 -4.69
N THR A 30 4.03 14.22 -3.54
CA THR A 30 4.59 15.57 -3.44
C THR A 30 6.04 15.60 -3.94
N ALA A 31 6.87 14.65 -3.53
CA ALA A 31 8.26 14.56 -3.95
C ALA A 31 8.40 14.33 -5.48
N LEU A 32 7.60 13.41 -6.03
CA LEU A 32 7.63 13.08 -7.46
C LEU A 32 6.93 14.11 -8.36
N THR A 33 6.23 15.09 -7.79
CA THR A 33 5.55 16.15 -8.56
C THR A 33 6.08 17.56 -8.28
N ARG A 34 7.14 17.69 -7.47
CA ARG A 34 7.69 18.97 -7.02
C ARG A 34 8.29 19.81 -8.14
N VAL A 35 8.91 19.18 -9.13
CA VAL A 35 9.62 19.89 -10.20
C VAL A 35 8.71 20.09 -11.41
N ALA A 36 8.62 21.32 -11.91
CA ALA A 36 7.91 21.62 -13.14
C ALA A 36 8.65 20.99 -14.34
N PRO A 37 7.94 20.30 -15.24
CA PRO A 37 8.55 19.71 -16.42
C PRO A 37 9.03 20.79 -17.40
N VAL A 38 10.10 20.48 -18.15
CA VAL A 38 10.57 21.33 -19.26
C VAL A 38 10.31 20.63 -20.60
N GLY A 39 9.62 21.32 -21.51
CA GLY A 39 9.26 20.77 -22.80
C GLY A 39 8.20 19.66 -22.70
N ASN A 40 8.47 18.50 -23.30
CA ASN A 40 7.51 17.39 -23.42
C ASN A 40 7.68 16.30 -22.36
N GLU A 41 8.51 16.51 -21.33
CA GLU A 41 8.66 15.50 -20.27
C GLU A 41 7.53 15.55 -19.25
N THR A 42 7.36 14.44 -18.52
CA THR A 42 6.39 14.40 -17.41
C THR A 42 6.98 15.03 -16.16
N ARG A 43 6.12 15.58 -15.31
CA ARG A 43 6.48 16.15 -14.00
C ARG A 43 7.24 15.15 -13.10
N ILE A 44 6.86 13.87 -13.18
CA ILE A 44 7.55 12.76 -12.51
C ILE A 44 8.96 12.59 -13.06
N ARG A 45 9.12 12.56 -14.39
CA ARG A 45 10.43 12.42 -15.02
C ARG A 45 11.34 13.61 -14.69
N ALA A 46 10.79 14.83 -14.69
CA ALA A 46 11.51 16.04 -14.31
C ALA A 46 11.97 15.99 -12.84
N SER A 47 11.09 15.57 -11.93
CA SER A 47 11.40 15.48 -10.50
C SER A 47 12.46 14.41 -10.22
N VAL A 48 12.34 13.22 -10.81
CA VAL A 48 13.33 12.14 -10.64
C VAL A 48 14.71 12.52 -11.21
N GLN A 49 14.78 13.27 -12.31
CA GLN A 49 16.06 13.75 -12.85
C GLN A 49 16.79 14.73 -11.94
N LYS A 50 16.06 15.41 -11.04
CA LYS A 50 16.64 16.36 -10.07
C LYS A 50 16.97 15.72 -8.73
N MET A 51 16.50 14.51 -8.48
CA MET A 51 16.79 13.76 -7.26
C MET A 51 18.23 13.23 -7.29
N SER A 52 18.85 13.22 -6.11
CA SER A 52 20.11 12.49 -5.93
C SER A 52 19.87 10.96 -6.01
N PRO A 53 20.90 10.15 -6.32
CA PRO A 53 20.75 8.69 -6.31
C PRO A 53 20.27 8.11 -4.98
N SER A 54 20.69 8.70 -3.86
CA SER A 54 20.24 8.32 -2.51
C SER A 54 18.77 8.63 -2.27
N GLU A 55 18.33 9.83 -2.66
CA GLU A 55 16.93 10.26 -2.54
C GLU A 55 16.01 9.39 -3.41
N ALA A 56 16.42 9.09 -4.65
CA ALA A 56 15.69 8.19 -5.52
C ALA A 56 15.59 6.76 -4.93
N THR A 57 16.62 6.30 -4.22
CA THR A 57 16.63 4.99 -3.54
C THR A 57 15.72 4.98 -2.31
N GLU A 58 15.67 6.08 -1.56
CA GLU A 58 14.75 6.23 -0.43
C GLU A 58 13.29 6.18 -0.90
N HIS A 59 12.96 6.93 -1.96
CA HIS A 59 11.64 6.87 -2.56
C HIS A 59 11.31 5.49 -3.15
N ALA A 60 12.31 4.76 -3.69
CA ALA A 60 12.18 3.35 -4.09
C ALA A 60 11.69 2.48 -2.93
N ALA A 61 12.39 2.60 -1.79
CA ALA A 61 12.12 1.81 -0.60
C ALA A 61 10.73 2.13 -0.05
N THR A 62 10.31 3.40 -0.07
CA THR A 62 8.95 3.80 0.33
C THR A 62 7.88 3.14 -0.53
N ILE A 63 8.06 3.07 -1.87
CA ILE A 63 7.13 2.35 -2.76
C ILE A 63 7.01 0.87 -2.37
N VAL A 64 8.15 0.19 -2.17
CA VAL A 64 8.17 -1.22 -1.78
C VAL A 64 7.52 -1.44 -0.41
N LYS A 65 7.82 -0.56 0.56
CA LYS A 65 7.23 -0.60 1.90
C LYS A 65 5.70 -0.47 1.85
N MET A 66 5.18 0.48 1.06
CA MET A 66 3.73 0.63 0.88
C MET A 66 3.12 -0.62 0.25
N TYR A 67 3.76 -1.18 -0.78
CA TYR A 67 3.29 -2.43 -1.39
C TYR A 67 3.23 -3.60 -0.38
N VAL A 68 4.27 -3.78 0.43
CA VAL A 68 4.29 -4.81 1.49
C VAL A 68 3.18 -4.57 2.51
N ALA A 69 2.94 -3.32 2.91
CA ALA A 69 1.87 -2.97 3.84
C ALA A 69 0.47 -3.30 3.28
N LEU A 70 0.24 -3.04 2.00
CA LEU A 70 -0.99 -3.40 1.30
C LEU A 70 -1.19 -4.92 1.25
N VAL A 71 -0.17 -5.68 0.86
CA VAL A 71 -0.23 -7.15 0.78
C VAL A 71 -0.40 -7.78 2.17
N SER A 72 0.30 -7.28 3.17
CA SER A 72 0.20 -7.80 4.55
C SER A 72 -1.13 -7.45 5.22
N GLY A 73 -1.77 -6.35 4.82
CA GLY A 73 -3.12 -5.98 5.24
C GLY A 73 -4.20 -6.85 4.63
N LEU A 74 -4.02 -7.29 3.38
CA LEU A 74 -4.91 -8.24 2.68
C LEU A 74 -4.89 -9.63 3.33
N GLU A 75 -3.73 -10.08 3.81
CA GLU A 75 -3.55 -11.41 4.45
C GLU A 75 -4.06 -11.47 5.91
N ARG A 76 -4.29 -10.32 6.56
CA ARG A 76 -4.97 -10.28 7.87
C ARG A 76 -6.48 -10.39 7.69
N ALA A 77 -6.95 -11.56 7.23
CA ALA A 77 -8.30 -12.00 7.57
C ALA A 77 -8.43 -11.98 9.11
N GLU A 78 -9.56 -11.47 9.63
CA GLU A 78 -9.79 -11.39 11.07
C GLU A 78 -9.44 -12.72 11.75
N PRO A 79 -8.73 -12.70 12.90
CA PRO A 79 -8.48 -13.93 13.64
C PRO A 79 -9.81 -14.62 13.86
N LEU A 80 -9.93 -15.88 13.40
CA LEU A 80 -11.14 -16.69 13.56
C LEU A 80 -11.67 -16.49 14.98
N LYS A 81 -12.83 -15.85 15.11
CA LYS A 81 -13.45 -15.61 16.41
C LYS A 81 -13.62 -16.98 17.06
N VAL A 82 -12.82 -17.25 18.09
CA VAL A 82 -12.95 -18.48 18.88
C VAL A 82 -14.28 -18.37 19.59
N VAL A 83 -15.32 -18.95 18.99
CA VAL A 83 -16.60 -19.14 19.64
C VAL A 83 -16.31 -20.12 20.76
N ALA A 84 -16.40 -19.65 22.01
CA ALA A 84 -16.28 -20.51 23.17
C ALA A 84 -17.18 -21.73 22.95
N ALA A 85 -16.61 -22.93 23.10
CA ALA A 85 -17.35 -24.16 22.89
C ALA A 85 -18.66 -24.11 23.69
N PRO A 86 -19.82 -24.45 23.09
CA PRO A 86 -21.07 -24.45 23.82
C PRO A 86 -20.93 -25.34 25.04
N ARG A 87 -21.34 -24.84 26.22
CA ARG A 87 -21.30 -25.56 27.51
C ARG A 87 -21.99 -26.93 27.48
N LYS A 88 -22.81 -27.19 26.46
CA LYS A 88 -23.41 -28.49 26.18
C LYS A 88 -22.87 -29.00 24.85
N PRO A 89 -22.22 -30.17 24.81
CA PRO A 89 -21.83 -30.78 23.55
C PRO A 89 -23.08 -31.04 22.70
N PRO A 90 -23.02 -30.79 21.37
CA PRO A 90 -24.15 -31.04 20.48
C PRO A 90 -24.59 -32.50 20.52
N ARG A 91 -25.90 -32.74 20.32
CA ARG A 91 -26.56 -34.05 20.57
C ARG A 91 -25.90 -35.23 19.85
N TYR A 92 -25.32 -34.99 18.68
CA TYR A 92 -24.61 -36.01 17.90
C TYR A 92 -23.28 -36.48 18.55
N LEU A 93 -22.71 -35.72 19.48
CA LEU A 93 -21.54 -36.13 20.28
C LEU A 93 -21.92 -36.86 21.57
N THR A 94 -23.19 -36.81 21.99
CA THR A 94 -23.63 -37.38 23.28
C THR A 94 -24.12 -38.83 23.20
N GLY A 95 -24.06 -39.46 22.03
CA GLY A 95 -24.17 -40.91 21.88
C GLY A 95 -25.39 -41.58 22.54
N ARG A 96 -26.50 -40.87 22.74
CA ARG A 96 -27.76 -41.50 23.16
C ARG A 96 -28.71 -41.62 21.98
N PRO A 97 -29.26 -42.83 21.72
CA PRO A 97 -30.32 -43.03 20.73
C PRO A 97 -31.57 -42.22 21.09
#